data_AF-A0A437L5I5-F1
#
_entry.id   AF-A0A437L5I5-F1
#
_cell.length_a   1.000
_cell.length_b   1.000
_cell.length_c   1.000
_cell.angle_alpha   90.00
_cell.angle_beta   90.00
_cell.angle_gamma   90.00
#
_symmetry.space_group_name_H-M   'P 1'
#
loop_
_entity.id
_entity.type
_entity.pdbx_description
1 polymer ?
#
loop_
_entity_poly.entity_id
_entity_poly.type
_entity_poly.pdbx_seq_one_letter_code
_entity_poly.pdbx_strand_id
1 'polypeptide(L)' 'MRIGYARVSTPTQSLDRQIGALNAAGADRIFREKATAQTVKGRPQLEKAIDAL' A
#
# COMPACT_ATOMS: atom_id res chain seq x y z
N MET A 1 -4.76 11.40 -11.48
CA MET A 1 -5.01 10.07 -10.90
C MET A 1 -4.19 9.97 -9.62
N ARG A 2 -4.81 9.70 -8.47
CA ARG A 2 -4.14 9.55 -7.17
C ARG A 2 -3.91 8.07 -6.89
N ILE A 3 -2.66 7.70 -6.63
CA ILE A 3 -2.29 6.34 -6.25
C ILE A 3 -2.07 6.26 -4.76
N GLY A 4 -2.78 5.34 -4.12
CA GLY A 4 -2.60 4.98 -2.73
C GLY A 4 -1.75 3.72 -2.59
N TYR A 5 -0.94 3.67 -1.54
CA TYR A 5 -0.18 2.49 -1.17
C TYR A 5 -0.30 2.22 0.33
N ALA A 6 -0.71 1.00 0.68
CA ALA A 6 -0.90 0.55 2.07
C ALA A 6 -0.02 -0.67 2.37
N ARG A 7 0.58 -0.72 3.55
CA ARG A 7 1.49 -1.80 3.97
C ARG A 7 1.41 -2.09 5.46
N VAL A 8 1.37 -3.38 5.79
CA VAL A 8 1.53 -3.90 7.16
C VAL A 8 2.70 -4.87 7.26
N SER A 9 3.26 -5.04 8.46
CA SER A 9 4.46 -5.84 8.69
C SER A 9 4.16 -7.32 8.91
N THR A 10 2.97 -7.66 9.40
CA THR A 10 2.59 -9.04 9.73
C THR A 10 1.31 -9.47 9.02
N PRO A 11 1.11 -10.80 8.83
CA PRO A 11 -0.14 -11.34 8.28
C PRO A 11 -1.37 -11.00 9.11
N THR A 12 -1.21 -10.84 10.43
CA THR A 12 -2.29 -10.60 11.39
C THR A 12 -2.73 -9.14 11.45
N GLN A 13 -1.90 -8.20 10.97
CA GLN A 13 -2.24 -6.79 10.92
C GLN A 13 -3.27 -6.51 9.81
N SER A 14 -4.28 -5.70 10.14
CA SER A 14 -5.27 -5.23 9.17
C SER A 14 -4.78 -4.00 8.41
N LEU A 15 -5.09 -3.98 7.11
CA LEU A 15 -4.86 -2.84 6.21
C LEU A 15 -6.03 -1.85 6.19
N ASP A 16 -7.15 -2.17 6.85
CA ASP A 16 -8.43 -1.47 6.66
C ASP A 16 -8.35 0.00 7.05
N ARG A 17 -7.64 0.32 8.14
CA ARG A 17 -7.43 1.71 8.57
C ARG A 17 -6.65 2.52 7.52
N GLN A 18 -5.60 1.93 6.94
CA GLN A 18 -4.78 2.61 5.92
C GLN A 18 -5.58 2.78 4.63
N ILE A 19 -6.31 1.75 4.20
CA ILE A 19 -7.15 1.79 3.01
C ILE A 19 -8.27 2.83 3.18
N GLY A 20 -8.91 2.90 4.34
CA GLY A 20 -9.92 3.91 4.66
C GLY A 20 -9.38 5.33 4.55
N ALA A 21 -8.18 5.59 5.09
CA ALA A 21 -7.53 6.90 4.96
C ALA A 21 -7.18 7.26 3.50
N LEU A 22 -6.71 6.28 2.72
CA LEU A 22 -6.39 6.48 1.30
C LEU A 22 -7.64 6.77 0.46
N ASN A 23 -8.74 6.06 0.73
CA ASN A 23 -10.04 6.32 0.10
C ASN A 23 -10.55 7.73 0.46
N ALA A 24 -10.44 8.13 1.74
CA ALA A 24 -10.82 9.47 2.18
C ALA A 24 -9.95 10.57 1.54
N ALA A 25 -8.68 10.28 1.24
CA ALA A 25 -7.80 11.16 0.48
C ALA A 25 -8.11 11.18 -1.05
N GLY A 26 -9.05 10.37 -1.52
CA GLY A 26 -9.45 10.27 -2.91
C GLY A 26 -8.44 9.51 -3.78
N ALA A 27 -7.82 8.45 -3.27
CA ALA A 27 -7.00 7.56 -4.08
C ALA A 27 -7.87 6.79 -5.08
N ASP A 28 -7.59 6.95 -6.38
CA ASP A 28 -8.30 6.25 -7.47
C ASP A 28 -7.91 4.77 -7.53
N ARG A 29 -6.65 4.45 -7.20
CA ARG A 29 -6.12 3.09 -7.21
C ARG A 29 -5.28 2.86 -5.96
N ILE A 30 -5.57 1.77 -5.24
CA ILE A 30 -4.86 1.43 -4.00
C ILE A 30 -4.12 0.11 -4.17
N PHE A 31 -2.80 0.16 -4.01
CA PHE A 31 -1.93 -1.01 -3.90
C PHE A 31 -1.75 -1.37 -2.43
N ARG A 32 -1.71 -2.67 -2.13
CA ARG A 32 -1.62 -3.15 -0.75
C ARG A 32 -0.79 -4.41 -0.62
N GLU A 33 0.08 -4.46 0.37
CA GLU A 33 0.89 -5.63 0.65
C GLU A 33 1.16 -5.85 2.13
N LYS A 34 1.53 -7.09 2.46
CA LYS A 34 2.04 -7.47 3.78
C LYS A 34 3.53 -7.79 3.61
N ALA A 35 4.37 -6.86 4.02
CA ALA A 35 5.81 -6.94 3.82
C ALA A 35 6.57 -6.25 4.95
N THR A 36 7.77 -6.73 5.26
CA THR A 36 8.62 -6.15 6.29
C THR A 36 8.97 -4.69 5.99
N ALA A 37 9.00 -3.87 7.04
CA ALA A 37 9.46 -2.49 6.94
C ALA A 37 10.98 -2.38 6.74
N GLN A 38 11.74 -3.44 7.04
CA GLN A 38 13.21 -3.44 7.09
C GLN A 38 13.89 -3.20 5.74
N THR A 39 13.27 -3.61 4.64
CA THR A 39 13.82 -3.42 3.29
C THR A 39 12.72 -3.03 2.32
N VAL A 40 13.10 -2.22 1.32
CA VAL A 40 12.25 -1.85 0.19
C VAL A 40 12.28 -2.94 -0.89
N LYS A 41 13.34 -3.76 -0.94
CA LYS A 41 13.43 -4.88 -1.88
C LYS A 41 12.39 -5.95 -1.55
N GLY A 42 11.76 -6.51 -2.59
CA GLY A 42 10.72 -7.53 -2.44
C GLY A 42 9.35 -6.94 -2.07
N ARG A 43 9.08 -5.69 -2.45
CA ARG A 43 7.78 -5.01 -2.31
C ARG A 43 7.09 -4.85 -3.66
N PRO A 44 6.51 -5.93 -4.22
CA PRO A 44 6.00 -5.92 -5.58
C PRO A 44 4.77 -5.01 -5.76
N GLN A 45 4.06 -4.64 -4.69
CA GLN A 45 2.92 -3.74 -4.79
C GLN A 45 3.36 -2.28 -4.70
N LEU A 46 4.45 -2.00 -3.97
CA LEU A 46 5.11 -0.70 -3.99
C LEU A 46 5.69 -0.40 -5.37
N GLU A 47 6.38 -1.37 -5.99
CA GLU A 47 6.94 -1.23 -7.34
C GLU A 47 5.82 -0.95 -8.36
N LYS A 48 4.73 -1.73 -8.32
CA LYS A 48 3.55 -1.48 -9.17
C LYS A 48 2.89 -0.12 -8.93
N ALA A 49 2.89 0.37 -7.69
CA ALA A 49 2.35 1.68 -7.37
C ALA A 49 3.20 2.79 -7.98
N ILE A 50 4.53 2.64 -7.95
CA ILE A 50 5.49 3.56 -8.56
C ILE A 50 5.40 3.53 -10.09
N ASP A 51 5.28 2.33 -10.68
CA ASP A 51 5.14 2.18 -12.14
C ASP A 51 3.83 2.79 -12.68
N ALA A 52 2.83 2.92 -11.82
CA ALA A 52 1.51 3.45 -12.19
C ALA A 52 1.37 4.97 -11.96
N LEU A 53 2.37 5.64 -11.36
CA LEU A 53 2.38 7.10 -11.17
C LEU A 53 2.35 7.83 -12.52
#